data_AF-A0A060WDW6-F1
#
_entry.id   AF-A0A060WDW6-F1
#
_cell.length_a   1.000
_cell.length_b   1.000
_cell.length_c   1.000
_cell.angle_alpha   90.00
_cell.angle_beta   90.00
_cell.angle_gamma   90.00
#
_symmetry.space_group_name_H-M   'P 1'
#
loop_
_entity.id
_entity.type
_entity.pdbx_description
1 polymer ?
#
loop_
_entity_poly.entity_id
_entity_poly.type
_entity_poly.pdbx_seq_one_letter_code
_entity_poly.pdbx_strand_id
1 'polypeptide(L)'
;MLIYNIIHLCVCVLSTANDEIVEVLLSRQQVLGALRFIRSVGGHGNISARKFLDAARQTADQMLFYTIFRFFEQRNMRLRGNPSFIPGDHCEEHVVYFKQVFGEQALMKQVTV
;
A
#
# COMPACT_ATOMS: atom_id res chain seq x y z
N MET A 1 20.90 -25.16 17.01
CA MET A 1 19.69 -24.47 17.52
C MET A 1 19.95 -22.99 17.84
N LEU A 2 21.09 -22.62 18.46
CA LEU A 2 21.47 -21.21 18.74
C LEU A 2 21.64 -20.32 17.48
N ILE A 3 22.20 -20.85 16.39
CA ILE A 3 22.39 -20.10 15.13
C ILE A 3 21.04 -19.72 14.49
N TYR A 4 20.05 -20.61 14.52
CA TYR A 4 18.70 -20.33 14.02
C TYR A 4 17.98 -19.26 14.83
N ASN A 5 18.19 -19.22 16.15
CA ASN A 5 17.56 -18.21 17.01
C ASN A 5 18.16 -16.82 16.80
N ILE A 6 19.48 -16.72 16.57
CA ILE A 6 20.16 -15.46 16.21
C ILE A 6 19.77 -14.99 14.80
N ILE A 7 19.68 -15.90 13.82
CA ILE A 7 19.22 -15.57 12.46
C ILE A 7 17.76 -15.10 12.49
N HIS A 8 16.88 -15.80 13.24
CA HIS A 8 15.48 -15.41 13.40
C HIS A 8 15.34 -14.05 14.11
N LEU A 9 16.17 -13.76 15.13
CA LEU A 9 16.18 -12.48 15.83
C LEU A 9 16.68 -11.32 14.95
N CYS A 10 17.75 -11.53 14.16
CA CYS A 10 18.23 -10.56 13.18
C CYS A 10 17.22 -10.32 12.05
N VAL A 11 16.53 -11.37 11.59
CA VAL A 11 15.47 -11.25 10.57
C VAL A 11 14.27 -10.47 11.11
N CYS A 12 13.87 -10.68 12.36
CA CYS A 12 12.81 -9.89 13.00
C CYS A 12 13.20 -8.41 13.12
N VAL A 13 14.42 -8.09 13.57
CA VAL A 13 14.91 -6.70 13.67
C VAL A 13 14.95 -6.02 12.30
N LEU A 14 15.40 -6.72 11.26
CA LEU A 14 15.41 -6.17 9.89
C LEU A 14 13.99 -5.92 9.38
N SER A 15 13.04 -6.80 9.71
CA SER A 15 11.64 -6.60 9.34
C SER A 15 11.01 -5.41 10.07
N THR A 16 11.28 -5.26 11.38
CA THR A 16 10.76 -4.12 12.16
C THR A 16 11.39 -2.81 11.71
N ALA A 17 12.69 -2.78 11.39
CA ALA A 17 13.36 -1.59 10.88
C ALA A 17 12.79 -1.13 9.53
N ASN A 18 12.43 -2.06 8.64
CA ASN A 18 11.80 -1.72 7.37
C ASN A 18 10.41 -1.11 7.56
N ASP A 19 9.62 -1.64 8.50
CA ASP A 19 8.30 -1.09 8.83
C ASP A 19 8.43 0.31 9.47
N GLU A 20 9.39 0.50 10.38
CA GLU A 20 9.71 1.80 10.98
C GLU A 20 10.11 2.85 9.91
N ILE A 21 10.97 2.48 8.95
CA ILE A 21 11.37 3.36 7.85
C ILE A 21 10.15 3.76 7.00
N VAL A 22 9.26 2.82 6.70
CA VAL A 22 8.03 3.11 5.95
C VAL A 22 7.15 4.07 6.74
N GLU A 23 6.96 3.87 8.03
CA GLU A 23 6.17 4.76 8.88
C GLU A 23 6.76 6.16 8.95
N VAL A 24 8.09 6.29 9.10
CA VAL A 24 8.77 7.59 9.07
C VAL A 24 8.56 8.29 7.73
N LEU A 25 8.71 7.59 6.60
CA LEU A 25 8.52 8.17 5.27
C LEU A 25 7.06 8.64 5.05
N LEU A 26 6.08 7.86 5.52
CA LEU A 26 4.67 8.23 5.44
C LEU A 26 4.35 9.44 6.32
N SER A 27 4.92 9.53 7.54
CA SER A 27 4.73 10.70 8.42
C SER A 27 5.21 12.02 7.79
N ARG A 28 6.23 11.94 6.93
CA ARG A 28 6.80 13.08 6.19
C ARG A 28 6.11 13.33 4.85
N GLN A 29 4.96 12.71 4.60
CA GLN A 29 4.25 12.74 3.32
C GLN A 29 5.08 12.27 2.11
N GLN A 30 6.15 11.49 2.33
CA GLN A 30 7.00 10.96 1.27
C GLN A 30 6.46 9.61 0.76
N VAL A 31 5.22 9.60 0.27
CA VAL A 31 4.48 8.38 -0.10
C VAL A 31 5.16 7.60 -1.22
N LEU A 32 5.64 8.29 -2.27
CA LEU A 32 6.40 7.65 -3.36
C LEU A 32 7.74 7.10 -2.88
N GLY A 33 8.38 7.77 -1.92
CA GLY A 33 9.63 7.32 -1.30
C GLY A 33 9.43 6.00 -0.56
N ALA A 34 8.39 5.94 0.28
CA ALA A 34 7.97 4.72 0.97
C ALA A 34 7.64 3.59 -0.01
N LEU A 35 6.87 3.89 -1.06
CA LEU A 35 6.49 2.91 -2.06
C LEU A 35 7.71 2.33 -2.81
N ARG A 36 8.65 3.19 -3.20
CA ARG A 36 9.89 2.79 -3.86
C ARG A 36 10.76 1.95 -2.94
N PHE A 37 10.84 2.29 -1.66
CA PHE A 37 11.56 1.53 -0.65
C PHE A 37 10.96 0.12 -0.50
N ILE A 38 9.65 0.00 -0.34
CA ILE A 38 8.98 -1.32 -0.24
C ILE A 38 9.24 -2.17 -1.48
N ARG A 39 9.22 -1.55 -2.67
CA ARG A 39 9.55 -2.26 -3.91
C ARG A 39 11.00 -2.76 -3.89
N SER A 40 11.95 -1.98 -3.36
CA SER A 40 13.35 -2.41 -3.25
C SER A 40 13.59 -3.54 -2.25
N VAL A 41 12.82 -3.59 -1.15
CA VAL A 41 12.99 -4.63 -0.12
C VAL A 41 12.15 -5.89 -0.37
N GLY A 42 11.40 -5.97 -1.47
CA GLY A 42 10.58 -7.14 -1.79
C GLY A 42 9.27 -7.27 -0.98
N GLY A 43 8.94 -6.27 -0.15
CA GLY A 43 7.85 -6.30 0.85
C GLY A 43 6.45 -6.08 0.28
N HIS A 44 6.17 -6.50 -0.94
CA HIS A 44 4.92 -6.17 -1.65
C HIS A 44 3.68 -6.77 -0.99
N GLY A 45 3.84 -7.82 -0.18
CA GLY A 45 2.75 -8.63 0.36
C GLY A 45 2.15 -8.12 1.66
N ASN A 46 2.90 -7.38 2.49
CA ASN A 46 2.51 -7.10 3.88
C ASN A 46 2.07 -5.65 4.14
N ILE A 47 2.17 -4.77 3.15
CA ILE A 47 1.87 -3.35 3.35
C ILE A 47 0.36 -3.09 3.38
N SER A 48 -0.09 -2.22 4.28
CA SER A 48 -1.50 -1.81 4.34
C SER A 48 -1.78 -0.70 3.34
N ALA A 49 -2.75 -0.91 2.45
CA ALA A 49 -3.12 0.08 1.44
C ALA A 49 -3.63 1.38 2.08
N ARG A 50 -4.37 1.25 3.17
CA ARG A 50 -4.91 2.36 3.96
C ARG A 50 -3.85 3.40 4.33
N LYS A 51 -2.73 2.99 4.96
CA LYS A 51 -1.68 3.92 5.43
C LYS A 51 -1.14 4.79 4.27
N PHE A 52 -1.01 4.20 3.09
CA PHE A 52 -0.54 4.89 1.89
C PHE A 52 -1.60 5.82 1.28
N LEU A 53 -2.85 5.38 1.24
CA LEU A 53 -3.98 6.17 0.73
C LEU A 53 -4.29 7.36 1.65
N ASP A 54 -4.24 7.15 2.97
CA ASP A 54 -4.35 8.21 3.98
C ASP A 54 -3.25 9.25 3.80
N ALA A 55 -1.98 8.82 3.71
CA ALA A 55 -0.86 9.71 3.51
C ALA A 55 -0.94 10.48 2.18
N ALA A 56 -1.34 9.81 1.09
CA ALA A 56 -1.52 10.45 -0.22
C ALA A 56 -2.67 11.48 -0.22
N ARG A 57 -3.75 11.20 0.53
CA ARG A 57 -4.87 12.12 0.68
C ARG A 57 -4.47 13.37 1.48
N GLN A 58 -3.60 13.23 2.48
CA GLN A 58 -3.06 14.36 3.26
C GLN A 58 -2.16 15.28 2.41
N THR A 59 -1.49 14.76 1.39
CA THR A 59 -0.69 15.58 0.45
C THR A 59 -1.57 16.48 -0.44
N ALA A 60 -2.89 16.26 -0.49
CA ALA A 60 -3.83 16.96 -1.37
C ALA A 60 -3.48 16.90 -2.88
N ASP A 61 -2.61 15.98 -3.27
CA ASP A 61 -2.22 15.73 -4.65
C ASP A 61 -3.07 14.59 -5.22
N GLN A 62 -3.99 14.96 -6.10
CA GLN A 62 -4.91 14.03 -6.75
C GLN A 62 -4.16 13.01 -7.63
N MET A 63 -3.11 13.43 -8.35
CA MET A 63 -2.33 12.53 -9.21
C MET A 63 -1.54 11.53 -8.39
N LEU A 64 -0.99 11.95 -7.25
CA LEU A 64 -0.35 11.06 -6.29
C LEU A 64 -1.36 10.03 -5.78
N PHE A 65 -2.51 10.49 -5.28
CA PHE A 65 -3.55 9.60 -4.77
C PHE A 65 -4.01 8.58 -5.83
N TYR A 66 -4.24 9.03 -7.06
CA TYR A 66 -4.59 8.16 -8.18
C TYR A 66 -3.53 7.09 -8.42
N THR A 67 -2.25 7.48 -8.47
CA THR A 67 -1.14 6.54 -8.71
C THR A 67 -1.04 5.48 -7.61
N ILE A 68 -1.16 5.90 -6.34
CA ILE A 68 -1.14 4.99 -5.20
C ILE A 68 -2.35 4.05 -5.22
N PHE A 69 -3.54 4.57 -5.50
CA PHE A 69 -4.76 3.78 -5.59
C PHE A 69 -4.65 2.69 -6.68
N ARG A 70 -4.19 3.06 -7.88
CA ARG A 70 -3.95 2.14 -9.00
C ARG A 70 -2.93 1.06 -8.67
N PHE A 71 -1.86 1.41 -7.96
CA PHE A 71 -0.86 0.44 -7.52
C PHE A 71 -1.47 -0.65 -6.63
N PHE A 72 -2.36 -0.26 -5.69
CA PHE A 72 -3.02 -1.23 -4.82
C PHE A 72 -4.11 -2.02 -5.54
N GLU A 73 -4.86 -1.44 -6.48
CA GLU A 73 -5.78 -2.21 -7.33
C GLU A 73 -5.04 -3.32 -8.09
N GLN A 74 -3.90 -3.00 -8.71
CA GLN A 74 -3.09 -3.97 -9.43
C GLN A 74 -2.53 -5.06 -8.50
N ARG A 75 -2.09 -4.69 -7.29
CA ARG A 75 -1.67 -5.65 -6.26
C ARG A 75 -2.82 -6.57 -5.85
N ASN A 76 -4.01 -6.02 -5.60
CA ASN A 76 -5.20 -6.77 -5.23
C ASN A 76 -5.59 -7.74 -6.35
N MET A 77 -5.57 -7.28 -7.60
CA MET A 77 -5.79 -8.13 -8.78
C MET A 77 -4.78 -9.28 -8.85
N ARG A 78 -3.49 -9.01 -8.60
CA ARG A 78 -2.45 -10.05 -8.63
C ARG A 78 -2.59 -11.06 -7.48
N LEU A 79 -2.97 -10.61 -6.28
CA LEU A 79 -3.05 -11.47 -5.10
C LEU A 79 -4.38 -12.23 -4.99
N ARG A 80 -5.49 -11.61 -5.40
CA ARG A 80 -6.85 -12.13 -5.19
C ARG A 80 -7.65 -12.34 -6.48
N GLY A 81 -7.16 -11.89 -7.63
CA GLY A 81 -7.95 -11.85 -8.87
C GLY A 81 -9.07 -10.80 -8.86
N ASN A 82 -9.10 -9.92 -7.85
CA ASN A 82 -10.09 -8.86 -7.72
C ASN A 82 -9.38 -7.55 -7.35
N PRO A 83 -9.53 -6.46 -8.13
CA PRO A 83 -8.93 -5.17 -7.82
C PRO A 83 -9.55 -4.52 -6.57
N SER A 84 -10.74 -4.95 -6.16
CA SER A 84 -11.47 -4.39 -5.03
C SER A 84 -10.70 -4.53 -3.71
N PHE A 85 -10.82 -3.50 -2.88
CA PHE A 85 -10.35 -3.51 -1.50
C PHE A 85 -11.31 -4.35 -0.63
N ILE A 86 -10.77 -5.02 0.39
CA ILE A 86 -11.59 -5.82 1.30
C ILE A 86 -12.39 -4.88 2.21
N PRO A 87 -13.73 -5.04 2.30
CA PRO A 87 -14.53 -4.33 3.28
C PRO A 87 -14.12 -4.78 4.68
N GLY A 88 -13.48 -3.88 5.44
CA GLY A 88 -12.84 -4.17 6.73
C GLY A 88 -11.50 -3.46 6.93
N ASP A 89 -10.75 -3.22 5.85
CA ASP A 89 -9.46 -2.49 5.89
C ASP A 89 -9.63 -0.96 5.93
N HIS A 90 -10.86 -0.46 6.14
CA HIS A 90 -11.22 0.97 6.11
C HIS A 90 -10.82 1.68 4.81
N CYS A 91 -10.63 0.94 3.72
CA CYS A 91 -10.30 1.51 2.42
C CYS A 91 -11.53 2.05 1.67
N GLU A 92 -12.74 1.75 2.15
CA GLU A 92 -14.00 2.17 1.53
C GLU A 92 -14.11 3.69 1.41
N GLU A 93 -13.68 4.44 2.42
CA GLU A 93 -13.70 5.91 2.39
C GLU A 93 -12.80 6.45 1.26
N HIS A 94 -11.65 5.82 1.03
CA HIS A 94 -10.75 6.17 -0.07
C HIS A 94 -11.34 5.80 -1.43
N VAL A 95 -12.09 4.71 -1.53
CA VAL A 95 -12.81 4.33 -2.76
C VAL A 95 -13.91 5.35 -3.06
N VAL A 96 -14.69 5.76 -2.04
CA VAL A 96 -15.71 6.81 -2.20
C VAL A 96 -15.08 8.12 -2.64
N TYR A 97 -13.98 8.54 -2.00
CA TYR A 97 -13.24 9.73 -2.40
C TYR A 97 -12.72 9.63 -3.84
N PHE A 98 -12.15 8.48 -4.24
CA PHE A 98 -11.71 8.25 -5.61
C PHE A 98 -12.86 8.40 -6.61
N LYS A 99 -14.02 7.80 -6.32
CA LYS A 99 -15.22 7.92 -7.16
C LYS A 99 -15.72 9.36 -7.27
N GLN A 100 -15.66 10.12 -6.19
CA GLN A 100 -16.08 11.53 -6.17
C GLN A 100 -15.14 12.43 -7.00
N VAL A 101 -13.83 12.17 -6.94
CA VAL A 101 -12.81 13.01 -7.62
C VAL A 101 -12.62 12.62 -9.08
N PHE A 102 -12.53 11.33 -9.40
CA PHE A 102 -12.20 10.83 -10.74
C PHE A 102 -13.39 10.20 -11.49
N GLY A 103 -14.50 9.96 -10.80
CA GLY A 103 -15.67 9.25 -11.33
C GLY A 103 -15.55 7.73 -11.21
N GLU A 104 -16.69 7.05 -11.15
CA GLU A 104 -16.73 5.58 -11.06
C GLU A 104 -16.13 4.86 -12.28
N GLN A 105 -16.07 5.54 -13.43
CA GLN A 105 -15.50 4.98 -14.66
C GLN A 105 -13.97 4.79 -14.57
N ALA A 106 -13.29 5.52 -13.69
CA ALA A 106 -11.85 5.42 -13.50
C ALA A 106 -11.41 4.19 -12.68
N LEU A 107 -12.36 3.48 -12.05
CA LEU A 107 -12.08 2.27 -11.27
C LEU A 107 -11.66 1.11 -12.18
N MET A 108 -10.72 0.28 -11.72
CA MET A 108 -10.36 -0.93 -12.45
C MET A 108 -11.53 -1.90 -12.45
N LYS A 109 -12.18 -2.08 -13.60
CA LYS A 109 -13.18 -3.13 -13.76
C LYS A 109 -12.48 -4.49 -13.84
N GLN A 110 -13.06 -5.49 -13.18
CA GLN A 110 -12.64 -6.87 -13.40
C GLN A 110 -12.83 -7.20 -14.88
N VAL A 111 -11.76 -7.63 -15.54
CA VAL A 111 -11.87 -8.27 -16.86
C VAL A 111 -12.35 -9.69 -16.58
N THR A 112 -13.66 -9.91 -16.61
CA THR A 112 -14.22 -11.25 -16.76
C THR A 112 -13.84 -11.76 -18.14
N VAL A 113 -12.89 -12.69 -18.19
CA VAL A 113 -12.67 -13.58 -19.34
C VAL A 113 -13.63 -14.75 -19.22
#